data_AF-A0A1Y1Y2D6-F1
#
_entry.id   AF-A0A1Y1Y2D6-F1
#
_cell.length_a   1.000
_cell.length_b   1.000
_cell.length_c   1.000
_cell.angle_alpha   90.00
_cell.angle_beta   90.00
_cell.angle_gamma   90.00
#
_symmetry.space_group_name_H-M   'P 1'
#
loop_
_entity.id
_entity.type
_entity.pdbx_description
1 polymer ?
#
loop_
_entity_poly.entity_id
_entity_poly.type
_entity_poly.pdbx_seq_one_letter_code
_entity_poly.pdbx_strand_id
1 'polypeptide(L)'
;MTIMLAELGLYSIMQVTKCCHWPCDMPTNNIVANVGNLYGAHFTMNKTTRSGRIFDCAYHDYKIKAVISSCSTTRLTGRRTLVGDKGEVITIQQPEVVEEYETHKNNLTSYHDVISTERWEMRFYGFILGICKANAYSSYCTFSYQKFGVSHFSFRDILAYNFLQYCKNLAGSDIKGP
;
A
#
# COMPACT_ATOMS: atom_id res chain seq x y z
N MET A 1 -11.59 -18.50 3.06
CA MET A 1 -11.33 -17.04 3.11
C MET A 1 -11.57 -16.40 1.74
N THR A 2 -11.03 -16.93 0.63
CA THR A 2 -11.24 -16.32 -0.70
C THR A 2 -12.68 -16.44 -1.23
N ILE A 3 -13.41 -17.51 -0.91
CA ILE A 3 -14.86 -17.64 -1.20
C ILE A 3 -15.66 -16.57 -0.47
N MET A 4 -15.40 -16.32 0.82
CA MET A 4 -16.14 -15.30 1.58
C MET A 4 -15.92 -13.89 1.02
N LEU A 5 -14.71 -13.59 0.54
CA LEU A 5 -14.44 -12.31 -0.15
C LEU A 5 -15.20 -12.24 -1.48
N ALA A 6 -15.15 -13.32 -2.28
CA ALA A 6 -15.83 -13.38 -3.57
C ALA A 6 -17.36 -13.28 -3.45
N GLU A 7 -17.96 -13.88 -2.43
CA GLU A 7 -19.40 -13.76 -2.11
C GLU A 7 -19.80 -12.32 -1.79
N LEU A 8 -18.88 -11.51 -1.25
CA LEU A 8 -19.05 -10.08 -1.00
C LEU A 8 -18.65 -9.20 -2.19
N GLY A 9 -18.30 -9.79 -3.35
CA GLY A 9 -17.83 -9.05 -4.52
C GLY A 9 -16.42 -8.46 -4.35
N LEU A 10 -15.65 -8.93 -3.37
CA LEU A 10 -14.30 -8.46 -3.07
C LEU A 10 -13.24 -9.45 -3.58
N TYR A 11 -12.05 -8.92 -3.85
CA TYR A 11 -10.85 -9.71 -4.10
C TYR A 11 -9.70 -9.18 -3.25
N SER A 12 -8.69 -10.01 -3.04
CA SER A 12 -7.51 -9.66 -2.26
C SER A 12 -6.25 -9.97 -3.04
N ILE A 13 -5.29 -9.05 -2.99
CA ILE A 13 -3.93 -9.24 -3.49
C ILE A 13 -2.97 -8.94 -2.34
N MET A 14 -2.04 -9.85 -2.06
CA MET A 14 -1.11 -9.75 -0.93
C MET A 14 0.30 -10.18 -1.35
N GLN A 15 1.31 -9.39 -1.02
CA GLN A 15 2.70 -9.83 -1.11
C GLN A 15 3.07 -10.70 0.10
N VAL A 16 3.66 -11.87 -0.16
CA VAL A 16 4.11 -12.81 0.86
C VAL A 16 5.62 -12.85 0.93
N THR A 17 6.18 -12.54 2.10
CA THR A 17 7.63 -12.42 2.31
C THR A 17 8.24 -13.56 3.11
N LYS A 18 7.44 -14.29 3.91
CA LYS A 18 7.91 -15.42 4.72
C LYS A 18 7.15 -16.69 4.38
N CYS A 19 7.87 -17.81 4.31
CA CYS A 19 7.31 -19.14 4.03
C CYS A 19 6.19 -19.55 5.00
N CYS A 20 6.21 -19.06 6.24
CA CYS A 20 5.18 -19.38 7.25
C CYS A 20 3.79 -18.76 6.98
N HIS A 21 3.69 -17.76 6.09
CA HIS A 21 2.41 -17.10 5.79
C HIS A 21 1.73 -17.64 4.53
N TRP A 22 2.32 -18.65 3.90
CA TRP A 22 1.70 -19.27 2.73
C TRP A 22 0.50 -20.14 3.15
N PRO A 23 -0.55 -20.24 2.33
CA PRO A 23 -1.66 -21.14 2.58
C PRO A 23 -1.17 -22.58 2.80
N CYS A 24 -1.79 -23.33 3.71
CA CYS A 24 -1.47 -24.74 3.89
C CYS A 24 -1.54 -25.49 2.53
N ASP A 25 -0.58 -26.38 2.31
CA ASP A 25 -0.38 -27.09 1.04
C ASP A 25 -0.01 -26.19 -0.16
N MET A 26 0.46 -24.97 0.11
CA MET A 26 0.90 -24.03 -0.91
C MET A 26 2.18 -23.28 -0.47
N PRO A 27 3.12 -23.07 -1.41
CA PRO A 27 3.21 -23.76 -2.67
C PRO A 27 3.82 -25.15 -2.46
N THR A 28 3.35 -26.18 -3.18
CA THR A 28 3.92 -27.55 -3.11
C THR A 28 5.41 -27.57 -3.49
N ASN A 29 5.82 -26.61 -4.32
CA ASN A 29 7.20 -26.29 -4.69
C ASN A 29 7.43 -24.80 -4.42
N ASN A 30 8.61 -24.41 -3.91
CA ASN A 30 8.94 -23.00 -3.71
C ASN A 30 8.82 -22.20 -5.04
N ILE A 31 7.75 -21.41 -5.22
CA ILE A 31 7.54 -20.69 -6.49
C ILE A 31 8.63 -19.65 -6.77
N VAL A 32 9.26 -19.11 -5.71
CA VAL A 32 10.38 -18.17 -5.82
C VAL A 32 11.59 -18.86 -6.44
N ALA A 33 11.82 -20.15 -6.12
CA ALA A 33 12.91 -20.93 -6.70
C ALA A 33 12.70 -21.27 -8.18
N ASN A 34 11.48 -21.10 -8.70
CA ASN A 34 11.16 -21.33 -10.12
C ASN A 34 11.24 -20.05 -10.97
N VAL A 35 11.55 -18.91 -10.35
CA VAL A 35 11.74 -17.65 -11.08
C VAL A 35 13.16 -17.60 -11.64
N GLY A 36 13.28 -17.29 -12.93
CA GLY A 36 14.59 -17.06 -13.55
C GLY A 36 15.31 -15.83 -12.98
N ASN A 37 16.63 -15.77 -13.19
CA ASN A 37 17.48 -14.68 -12.68
C ASN A 37 17.39 -13.36 -13.47
N LEU A 38 16.55 -13.28 -14.50
CA LEU A 38 16.42 -12.11 -15.34
C LEU A 38 15.35 -11.16 -14.81
N TYR A 39 15.57 -9.85 -14.91
CA TYR A 39 14.54 -8.86 -14.65
C TYR A 39 13.29 -9.14 -15.51
N GLY A 40 12.12 -9.14 -14.87
CA GLY A 40 10.85 -9.45 -15.51
C GLY A 40 10.51 -10.95 -15.59
N ALA A 41 11.44 -11.84 -15.21
CA ALA A 41 11.14 -13.25 -15.09
C ALA A 41 10.02 -13.46 -14.06
N HIS A 42 9.09 -14.35 -14.38
CA HIS A 42 7.97 -14.65 -13.51
C HIS A 42 7.59 -16.11 -13.58
N PHE A 43 6.99 -16.58 -12.50
CA PHE A 43 6.39 -17.89 -12.40
C PHE A 43 5.00 -17.73 -11.81
N THR A 44 4.02 -18.43 -12.35
CA THR A 44 2.63 -18.36 -11.87
C THR A 44 2.09 -19.75 -11.61
N MET A 45 1.24 -19.85 -10.59
CA MET A 45 0.52 -21.07 -10.24
C MET A 45 -0.92 -20.72 -9.92
N ASN A 46 -1.85 -21.57 -10.33
CA ASN A 46 -3.25 -21.44 -9.94
C ASN A 46 -3.70 -22.74 -9.28
N LYS A 47 -4.32 -22.64 -8.11
CA LYS A 47 -4.87 -23.79 -7.38
C LYS A 47 -6.30 -23.50 -6.99
N THR A 48 -7.18 -24.44 -7.30
CA THR A 48 -8.53 -24.44 -6.75
C THR A 48 -8.49 -25.17 -5.41
N THR A 49 -8.86 -24.48 -4.33
CA THR A 49 -8.99 -25.05 -2.99
C THR A 49 -10.47 -25.15 -2.62
N ARG A 50 -10.79 -25.87 -1.53
CA ARG A 50 -12.13 -25.82 -0.93
C ARG A 50 -12.57 -24.41 -0.56
N SER A 51 -11.61 -23.51 -0.34
CA SER A 51 -11.83 -22.15 0.12
C SER A 51 -11.89 -21.11 -1.00
N GLY A 52 -11.74 -21.51 -2.27
CA GLY A 52 -11.75 -20.67 -3.45
C GLY A 52 -10.56 -20.89 -4.37
N ARG A 53 -10.52 -20.16 -5.50
CA ARG A 53 -9.35 -20.10 -6.37
C ARG A 53 -8.28 -19.21 -5.74
N ILE A 54 -7.03 -19.67 -5.81
CA ILE A 54 -5.85 -18.94 -5.35
C ILE A 54 -4.87 -18.91 -6.51
N PHE A 55 -4.45 -17.69 -6.85
CA PHE A 55 -3.45 -17.41 -7.86
C PHE A 55 -2.17 -16.91 -7.19
N ASP A 56 -1.08 -17.59 -7.45
CA ASP A 56 0.24 -17.23 -6.94
C ASP A 56 1.10 -16.73 -8.10
N CYS A 57 1.80 -15.64 -7.89
CA CYS A 57 2.74 -15.05 -8.84
C CYS A 57 4.04 -14.70 -8.15
N ALA A 58 5.14 -15.27 -8.62
CA ALA A 58 6.49 -14.84 -8.27
C ALA A 58 7.08 -14.03 -9.43
N TYR A 59 7.70 -12.90 -9.13
CA TYR A 59 8.19 -11.93 -10.11
C TYR A 59 9.56 -11.39 -9.72
N HIS A 60 10.50 -11.37 -10.66
CA HIS A 60 11.84 -10.83 -10.48
C HIS A 60 11.90 -9.34 -10.86
N ASP A 61 11.78 -8.49 -9.85
CA ASP A 61 12.08 -7.05 -9.94
C ASP A 61 13.56 -6.84 -9.55
N TYR A 62 13.93 -5.81 -8.77
CA TYR A 62 15.23 -5.76 -8.06
C TYR A 62 15.48 -6.95 -7.14
N LYS A 63 14.40 -7.54 -6.63
CA LYS A 63 14.38 -8.77 -5.82
C LYS A 63 13.18 -9.59 -6.25
N ILE A 64 13.24 -10.91 -6.04
CA ILE A 64 12.08 -11.75 -6.28
C ILE A 64 11.00 -11.41 -5.24
N LYS A 65 9.81 -11.09 -5.73
CA LYS A 65 8.60 -10.85 -4.95
C LYS A 65 7.62 -11.97 -5.22
N ALA A 66 6.90 -12.38 -4.19
CA ALA A 66 5.81 -13.34 -4.30
C ALA A 66 4.50 -12.68 -3.90
N VAL A 67 3.47 -12.86 -4.71
CA VAL A 67 2.13 -12.31 -4.54
C VAL A 67 1.12 -13.43 -4.60
N ILE A 68 0.17 -13.43 -3.67
CA ILE A 68 -1.00 -14.30 -3.65
C ILE A 68 -2.22 -13.43 -3.93
N SER A 69 -3.10 -13.93 -4.80
CA SER A 69 -4.32 -13.26 -5.20
C SER A 69 -5.51 -14.22 -5.23
N SER A 70 -6.70 -13.70 -4.88
CA SER A 70 -7.96 -14.41 -5.09
C SER A 70 -8.52 -14.19 -6.51
N CYS A 71 -7.98 -13.24 -7.27
CA CYS A 71 -8.30 -13.02 -8.68
C CYS A 71 -7.17 -13.57 -9.57
N SER A 72 -7.53 -14.24 -10.67
CA SER A 72 -6.57 -14.85 -11.58
C SER A 72 -6.41 -13.99 -12.83
N THR A 73 -5.34 -13.22 -12.91
CA THR A 73 -4.88 -12.66 -14.19
C THR A 73 -3.41 -13.02 -14.39
N THR A 74 -3.12 -13.63 -15.53
CA THR A 74 -1.76 -13.96 -16.00
C THR A 74 -1.30 -13.00 -17.09
N ARG A 75 -2.03 -11.90 -17.34
CA ARG A 75 -1.71 -10.98 -18.41
C ARG A 75 -0.45 -10.19 -18.06
N LEU A 76 0.47 -10.11 -19.01
CA LEU A 76 1.67 -9.28 -18.93
C LEU A 76 1.38 -7.94 -19.61
N THR A 77 0.55 -7.14 -18.96
CA THR A 77 0.16 -5.80 -19.45
C THR A 77 0.93 -4.68 -18.77
N GLY A 78 1.41 -4.93 -17.55
CA GLY A 78 2.16 -3.94 -16.79
C GLY A 78 3.54 -3.74 -17.38
N ARG A 79 3.99 -2.48 -17.41
CA ARG A 79 5.32 -2.12 -17.89
C ARG A 79 6.06 -1.38 -16.80
N ARG A 80 7.27 -1.85 -16.48
CA ARG A 80 8.10 -1.26 -15.44
C ARG A 80 9.44 -0.84 -16.02
N THR A 81 9.84 0.38 -15.73
CA THR A 81 11.15 0.91 -16.09
C THR A 81 12.05 0.87 -14.86
N LEU A 82 13.20 0.24 -14.98
CA LEU A 82 14.21 0.09 -13.94
C LEU A 82 15.53 0.70 -14.40
N VAL A 83 16.33 1.18 -13.46
CA VAL A 83 17.75 1.44 -13.69
C VAL A 83 18.50 0.17 -13.35
N GLY A 84 19.17 -0.41 -14.34
CA GLY A 84 20.01 -1.60 -14.20
C GLY A 84 21.34 -1.30 -13.51
N ASP A 85 22.11 -2.34 -13.25
CA ASP A 85 23.33 -2.27 -12.43
C ASP A 85 24.44 -1.42 -13.07
N LYS A 86 24.40 -1.22 -14.40
CA LYS A 86 25.34 -0.37 -15.14
C LYS A 86 24.76 1.01 -15.48
N GLY A 87 23.64 1.39 -14.87
CA GLY A 87 22.96 2.66 -15.10
C GLY A 87 22.09 2.69 -16.36
N GLU A 88 21.95 1.55 -17.05
CA GLU A 88 21.09 1.41 -18.22
C GLU A 88 19.61 1.44 -17.83
N VAL A 89 18.78 2.00 -18.70
CA VAL A 89 17.33 2.01 -18.51
C VAL A 89 16.74 0.75 -19.12
N ILE A 90 16.26 -0.16 -18.27
CA ILE A 90 15.65 -1.43 -18.67
C ILE A 90 14.13 -1.30 -18.57
N THR A 91 13.42 -1.62 -19.64
CA THR A 91 11.96 -1.73 -19.62
C THR A 91 11.57 -3.21 -19.62
N ILE A 92 10.90 -3.65 -18.56
CA ILE A 92 10.45 -5.03 -18.38
C ILE A 92 8.92 -5.11 -18.38
N GLN A 93 8.43 -6.27 -18.80
CA GLN A 93 7.03 -6.63 -18.60
C GLN A 93 6.82 -7.07 -17.15
N GLN A 94 5.65 -6.74 -16.62
CA GLN A 94 5.23 -7.04 -15.26
C GLN A 94 3.84 -7.70 -15.30
N PRO A 95 3.61 -8.76 -14.51
CA PRO A 95 2.27 -9.33 -14.36
C PRO A 95 1.31 -8.29 -13.79
N GLU A 96 0.10 -8.23 -14.37
CA GLU A 96 -0.96 -7.27 -13.99
C GLU A 96 -1.25 -7.31 -12.48
N VAL A 97 -1.28 -8.50 -11.86
CA VAL A 97 -1.49 -8.64 -10.42
C VAL A 97 -0.44 -7.91 -9.58
N VAL A 98 0.81 -7.83 -10.06
CA VAL A 98 1.91 -7.17 -9.35
C VAL A 98 1.85 -5.67 -9.59
N GLU A 99 1.48 -5.22 -10.78
CA GLU A 99 1.21 -3.80 -11.06
C GLU A 99 0.05 -3.29 -10.19
N GLU A 100 -1.05 -4.04 -10.14
CA GLU A 100 -2.22 -3.70 -9.34
C GLU A 100 -1.87 -3.62 -7.85
N TYR A 101 -1.11 -4.60 -7.33
CA TYR A 101 -0.61 -4.55 -5.97
C TYR A 101 0.25 -3.32 -5.70
N GLU A 102 1.22 -3.02 -6.56
CA GLU A 102 2.14 -1.89 -6.38
C GLU A 102 1.42 -0.53 -6.49
N THR A 103 0.38 -0.45 -7.30
CA THR A 103 -0.45 0.74 -7.48
C THR A 103 -1.33 1.01 -6.26
N HIS A 104 -1.90 -0.04 -5.66
CA HIS A 104 -2.89 0.08 -4.59
C HIS A 104 -2.34 -0.19 -3.18
N LYS A 105 -1.06 -0.57 -3.03
CA LYS A 105 -0.46 -0.73 -1.70
C LYS A 105 -0.46 0.62 -0.98
N ASN A 106 -0.97 0.61 0.25
CA ASN A 106 -1.02 1.80 1.08
C ASN A 106 0.39 2.22 1.53
N ASN A 107 0.95 3.23 0.87
CA ASN A 107 2.22 3.87 1.27
C ASN A 107 2.01 5.17 2.08
N LEU A 108 0.75 5.57 2.32
CA LEU A 108 0.44 6.95 2.71
C LEU A 108 0.77 7.29 4.16
N THR A 109 0.76 6.32 5.07
CA THR A 109 1.05 6.58 6.48
C THR A 109 2.55 6.41 6.72
N SER A 110 3.32 7.46 6.43
CA SER A 110 4.70 7.56 6.90
C SER A 110 4.70 7.48 8.43
N TYR A 111 4.98 6.30 8.96
CA TYR A 111 5.10 6.00 10.39
C TYR A 111 6.20 6.81 11.08
N HIS A 112 7.07 7.49 10.31
CA HIS A 112 8.23 8.19 10.84
C HIS A 112 7.87 9.36 11.78
N ASP A 113 6.74 10.03 11.58
CA ASP A 113 6.29 11.12 12.46
C ASP A 113 5.72 10.60 13.80
N VAL A 114 5.39 9.30 13.91
CA VAL A 114 4.77 8.67 15.08
C VAL A 114 5.83 8.10 16.06
N ILE A 115 7.06 7.85 15.60
CA ILE A 115 8.06 7.03 16.32
C ILE A 115 8.93 7.83 17.32
N SER A 116 8.78 9.14 17.44
CA SER A 116 9.67 9.96 18.29
C SER A 116 9.48 9.78 19.81
N THR A 117 8.53 8.96 20.26
CA THR A 117 8.19 8.80 21.69
C THR A 117 8.12 7.34 22.11
N GLU A 118 8.66 7.03 23.29
CA GLU A 118 8.64 5.70 23.90
C GLU A 118 7.28 5.32 24.52
N ARG A 119 6.37 6.29 24.69
CA ARG A 119 5.02 6.06 25.23
C ARG A 119 4.06 5.59 24.15
N TRP A 120 3.51 4.37 24.29
CA TRP A 120 2.66 3.75 23.28
C TRP A 120 1.34 4.49 23.05
N GLU A 121 0.80 5.14 24.09
CA GLU A 121 -0.43 5.94 23.99
C GLU A 121 -0.22 7.13 23.06
N MET A 122 0.92 7.81 23.19
CA MET A 122 1.26 8.95 22.34
C MET A 122 1.48 8.51 20.89
N ARG A 123 2.05 7.31 20.67
CA ARG A 123 2.15 6.71 19.33
C ARG A 123 0.77 6.41 18.75
N PHE A 124 -0.15 5.85 19.55
CA PHE A 124 -1.51 5.58 19.12
C PHE A 124 -2.27 6.86 18.75
N TYR A 125 -2.16 7.91 19.58
CA TYR A 125 -2.73 9.22 19.27
C TYR A 125 -2.14 9.81 17.98
N GLY A 126 -0.81 9.75 17.82
CA GLY A 126 -0.13 10.19 16.60
C GLY A 126 -0.62 9.45 15.35
N PHE A 127 -0.85 8.14 15.46
CA PHE A 127 -1.41 7.32 14.38
C PHE A 127 -2.82 7.78 13.98
N ILE A 128 -3.72 7.96 14.95
CA ILE A 128 -5.09 8.44 14.70
C ILE A 128 -5.07 9.83 14.05
N LEU A 129 -4.25 10.76 14.56
CA LEU A 129 -4.08 12.09 13.96
C LEU A 129 -3.53 12.01 12.53
N GLY A 130 -2.62 11.07 12.27
CA GLY A 130 -2.11 10.78 10.92
C GLY A 130 -3.22 10.35 9.96
N ILE A 131 -4.11 9.45 10.39
CA ILE A 131 -5.29 9.04 9.60
C ILE A 131 -6.21 10.23 9.35
N CYS A 132 -6.56 10.98 10.40
CA CYS A 132 -7.45 12.14 10.28
C CYS A 132 -6.89 13.17 9.29
N LYS A 133 -5.59 13.47 9.36
CA LYS A 133 -4.91 14.37 8.44
C LYS A 133 -4.95 13.86 7.00
N ALA A 134 -4.67 12.57 6.78
CA ALA A 134 -4.70 11.97 5.45
C ALA A 134 -6.10 12.05 4.83
N ASN A 135 -7.14 11.73 5.61
CA ASN A 135 -8.54 11.82 5.17
C ASN A 135 -8.97 13.27 4.92
N ALA A 136 -8.52 14.21 5.75
CA ALA A 136 -8.76 15.64 5.56
C ALA A 136 -8.08 16.15 4.28
N TYR A 137 -6.85 15.72 4.00
CA TYR A 137 -6.16 16.06 2.75
C TYR A 137 -6.85 15.47 1.53
N SER A 138 -7.25 14.20 1.59
CA SER A 138 -8.01 13.55 0.52
C SER A 138 -9.31 14.32 0.23
N SER A 139 -10.09 14.63 1.26
CA SER A 139 -11.32 15.42 1.14
C SER A 139 -11.03 16.82 0.56
N TYR A 140 -9.97 17.47 1.03
CA TYR A 140 -9.54 18.76 0.50
C TYR A 140 -9.20 18.67 -0.99
N CYS A 141 -8.46 17.66 -1.44
CA CYS A 141 -8.16 17.46 -2.86
C CYS A 141 -9.42 17.22 -3.71
N THR A 142 -10.41 16.51 -3.17
CA THR A 142 -11.67 16.22 -3.88
C THR A 142 -12.58 17.44 -3.96
N PHE A 143 -12.70 18.23 -2.89
CA PHE A 143 -13.73 19.27 -2.78
C PHE A 143 -13.20 20.71 -2.96
N SER A 144 -11.89 20.95 -2.90
CA SER A 144 -11.33 22.29 -3.10
C SER A 144 -11.08 22.58 -4.59
N TYR A 145 -12.12 23.04 -5.28
CA TYR A 145 -12.11 23.41 -6.71
C TYR A 145 -10.99 24.40 -7.13
N GLN A 146 -10.41 25.15 -6.18
CA GLN A 146 -9.42 26.20 -6.46
C GLN A 146 -7.98 25.85 -6.05
N LYS A 147 -7.71 24.66 -5.48
CA LYS A 147 -6.39 24.36 -4.89
C LYS A 147 -5.75 23.09 -5.45
N PHE A 148 -5.87 22.93 -6.77
CA PHE A 148 -5.01 22.01 -7.53
C PHE A 148 -3.54 22.33 -7.25
N GLY A 149 -2.77 21.31 -6.84
CA GLY A 149 -1.32 21.41 -6.69
C GLY A 149 -0.80 21.68 -5.26
N VAL A 150 -1.67 21.78 -4.24
CA VAL A 150 -1.18 21.82 -2.85
C VAL A 150 -0.69 20.43 -2.46
N SER A 151 0.62 20.31 -2.23
CA SER A 151 1.21 19.05 -1.75
C SER A 151 0.71 18.67 -0.36
N HIS A 152 0.75 17.39 -0.02
CA HIS A 152 0.41 16.90 1.32
C HIS A 152 1.23 17.57 2.43
N PHE A 153 2.50 17.91 2.15
CA PHE A 153 3.36 18.64 3.09
C PHE A 153 2.85 20.07 3.32
N SER A 154 2.57 20.80 2.24
CA SER A 154 2.03 22.16 2.33
C SER A 154 0.66 22.18 3.04
N PHE A 155 -0.19 21.19 2.76
CA PHE A 155 -1.47 21.02 3.47
C PHE A 155 -1.27 20.81 4.97
N ARG A 156 -0.31 19.97 5.38
CA ARG A 156 0.02 19.75 6.80
C ARG A 156 0.34 21.07 7.49
N ASP A 157 1.18 21.89 6.88
CA ASP A 157 1.68 23.11 7.50
C ASP A 157 0.57 24.17 7.59
N ILE A 158 -0.29 24.26 6.56
CA ILE A 158 -1.51 25.09 6.59
C ILE A 158 -2.45 24.62 7.72
N LEU A 159 -2.67 23.30 7.83
CA LEU A 159 -3.52 22.74 8.86
C LEU A 159 -2.99 23.07 10.27
N ALA A 160 -1.69 22.85 10.50
CA ALA A 160 -1.02 23.17 11.76
C ALA A 160 -1.11 24.67 12.11
N TYR A 161 -0.89 25.54 11.12
CA TYR A 161 -1.03 26.99 11.30
C TYR A 161 -2.46 27.37 11.71
N ASN A 162 -3.47 26.87 11.01
CA ASN A 162 -4.87 27.18 11.31
C ASN A 162 -5.30 26.67 12.70
N PHE A 163 -4.88 25.48 13.09
CA PHE A 163 -5.10 24.98 14.45
C PHE A 163 -4.46 25.89 15.50
N LEU A 164 -3.22 26.32 15.28
CA LEU A 164 -2.54 27.20 16.21
C LEU A 164 -3.27 28.55 16.36
N GLN A 165 -3.73 29.14 15.26
CA GLN A 165 -4.50 30.39 15.30
C GLN A 165 -5.84 30.20 16.02
N TYR A 166 -6.54 29.10 15.76
CA TYR A 166 -7.78 28.78 16.45
C TYR A 166 -7.59 28.63 17.96
N CYS A 167 -6.57 27.90 18.40
CA CYS A 167 -6.24 27.76 19.82
C CYS A 167 -5.89 29.10 20.48
N LYS A 168 -5.15 29.97 19.79
CA LYS A 168 -4.86 31.33 20.29
C LYS A 168 -6.13 32.15 20.46
N ASN A 169 -7.06 32.07 19.53
CA ASN A 169 -8.34 32.76 19.61
C ASN A 169 -9.22 32.20 20.74
N LEU A 170 -9.18 30.89 20.98
CA LEU A 170 -9.84 30.26 22.13
C LEU A 170 -9.22 30.66 23.48
N ALA A 171 -7.89 30.78 23.55
CA ALA A 171 -7.21 31.19 24.79
C ALA A 171 -7.38 32.69 25.09
N GLY A 172 -7.56 33.52 24.05
CA GLY A 172 -7.84 34.96 24.16
C GLY A 172 -9.32 35.31 24.31
N SER A 173 -10.23 34.36 24.13
CA SER A 173 -11.63 34.51 24.51
C SER A 173 -11.79 33.90 25.90
N ASP A 174 -12.08 34.72 26.91
CA ASP A 174 -12.57 34.21 28.18
C ASP A 174 -13.75 33.30 27.89
N ILE A 175 -13.52 31.99 27.97
CA ILE A 175 -14.58 30.99 27.95
C ILE A 175 -15.34 31.21 29.26
N LYS A 176 -16.37 32.07 29.21
CA LYS A 176 -17.45 32.06 30.19
C LYS A 176 -18.17 30.72 29.99
N GLY A 177 -17.70 29.71 30.72
CA GLY A 177 -18.45 28.47 30.86
C GLY A 177 -19.83 28.74 31.49
N PRO A 178 -20.80 27.84 31.28
CA PRO A 178 -22.01 27.83 32.08
C PRO A 178 -21.70 27.63 33.57
#